data_AF-A0A9J5YCE2-F1
#
_entry.id   AF-A0A9J5YCE2-F1
#
_cell.length_a   1.000
_cell.length_b   1.000
_cell.length_c   1.000
_cell.angle_alpha   90.00
_cell.angle_beta   90.00
_cell.angle_gamma   90.00
#
_symmetry.space_group_name_H-M   'P 1'
#
loop_
_entity.id
_entity.type
_entity.pdbx_description
1 polymer ?
#
loop_
_entity_poly.entity_id
_entity_poly.type
_entity_poly.pdbx_seq_one_letter_code
_entity_poly.pdbx_strand_id
1 'polypeptide(L)'
;MKLFMRSLTGEALSWYIEQNPRKWDEWVDMATDFMNRDYAIRWRSEAARVRPPMEESQMKDYFIRAQEPQYYDRMMLVAEKRFAEIIKLGERIEEAKSIIKMLNLRL
;
A
#
# COMPACT_ATOMS: atom_id res chain seq x y z
N MET A 1 -2.25 17.32 13.72
CA MET A 1 -3.03 16.06 13.78
C MET A 1 -4.45 16.21 14.32
N LYS A 2 -4.69 16.84 15.48
CA LYS A 2 -6.03 16.86 16.16
C LYS A 2 -7.23 17.30 15.30
N LEU A 3 -7.05 18.27 14.40
CA LEU A 3 -8.13 18.76 13.52
C LEU A 3 -8.48 17.78 12.40
N PHE A 4 -7.48 17.08 11.85
CA PHE A 4 -7.66 16.06 10.81
C PHE A 4 -8.35 14.80 11.35
N MET A 5 -8.06 14.38 12.58
CA MET A 5 -8.79 13.25 13.20
C MET A 5 -10.30 13.51 13.24
N ARG A 6 -10.69 14.76 13.47
CA ARG A 6 -12.10 15.17 13.52
C ARG A 6 -12.76 15.18 12.14
N SER A 7 -11.98 15.20 11.05
CA SER A 7 -12.49 15.02 9.70
C SER A 7 -12.56 13.56 9.25
N LEU A 8 -12.03 12.60 10.03
CA LEU A 8 -12.16 11.19 9.70
C LEU A 8 -13.60 10.71 9.91
N THR A 9 -14.09 9.89 8.98
CA THR A 9 -15.43 9.30 9.03
C THR A 9 -15.38 7.86 8.51
N GLY A 10 -16.34 7.02 8.92
CA GLY A 10 -16.43 5.64 8.44
C GLY A 10 -15.21 4.79 8.78
N GLU A 11 -14.78 3.94 7.83
CA GLU A 11 -13.67 2.99 8.02
C GLU A 11 -12.36 3.65 8.43
N ALA A 12 -12.11 4.88 7.97
CA ALA A 12 -10.92 5.65 8.33
C ALA A 12 -10.90 6.03 9.82
N LEU A 13 -12.06 6.38 10.38
CA LEU A 13 -12.18 6.69 11.82
C LEU A 13 -12.08 5.43 12.66
N SER A 14 -12.77 4.34 12.28
CA SER A 14 -12.69 3.05 12.96
C SER A 14 -11.25 2.55 13.05
N TRP A 15 -10.54 2.56 11.93
CA TRP A 15 -9.14 2.19 11.89
C TRP A 15 -8.28 3.05 12.82
N TYR A 16 -8.45 4.38 12.77
CA TYR A 16 -7.65 5.31 13.58
C TYR A 16 -7.81 5.08 15.08
N ILE A 17 -9.02 4.80 15.56
CA ILE A 17 -9.32 4.55 16.99
C ILE A 17 -8.69 3.23 17.48
N GLU A 18 -8.57 2.23 16.61
CA GLU A 18 -7.92 0.96 16.91
C GLU A 18 -6.39 1.08 17.05
N GLN A 19 -5.79 2.17 16.55
CA GLN A 19 -4.35 2.39 16.65
C GLN A 19 -3.96 3.14 17.92
N ASN A 20 -2.71 2.99 18.34
CA ASN A 20 -2.11 3.88 19.34
C ASN A 20 -1.65 5.18 18.65
N PRO A 21 -2.26 6.35 18.89
CA PRO A 21 -1.88 7.58 18.20
C PRO A 21 -0.45 8.06 18.52
N ARG A 22 0.16 7.55 19.60
CA ARG A 22 1.55 7.84 19.96
C ARG A 22 2.57 7.06 19.12
N LYS A 23 2.13 6.13 18.26
CA LYS A 23 3.02 5.37 17.38
C LYS A 23 3.49 6.18 16.18
N TRP A 24 2.87 7.34 15.93
CA TRP A 24 3.18 8.22 14.83
C TRP A 24 3.71 9.54 15.37
N ASP A 25 4.99 9.81 15.11
CA ASP A 25 5.63 11.06 15.50
C ASP A 25 5.22 12.19 14.53
N GLU A 26 4.95 11.85 13.26
CA GLU A 26 4.51 12.79 12.25
C GLU A 26 3.17 12.39 11.60
N TRP A 27 2.47 13.37 11.02
CA TRP A 27 1.25 13.11 10.25
C TRP A 27 1.50 12.16 9.07
N VAL A 28 2.70 12.26 8.48
CA VAL A 28 3.07 11.43 7.33
C VAL A 28 3.10 9.95 7.69
N ASP A 29 3.55 9.60 8.90
CA ASP A 29 3.60 8.21 9.36
C ASP A 29 2.19 7.62 9.46
N MET A 30 1.25 8.39 10.01
CA MET A 30 -0.16 8.00 10.11
C MET A 30 -0.84 7.87 8.76
N ALA A 31 -0.64 8.85 7.87
CA ALA A 31 -1.23 8.84 6.53
C ALA A 31 -0.68 7.67 5.69
N THR A 32 0.59 7.34 5.85
CA THR A 32 1.25 6.23 5.19
C THR A 32 0.67 4.88 5.63
N ASP A 33 0.59 4.66 6.95
CA ASP A 33 -0.03 3.46 7.52
C ASP A 33 -1.48 3.26 7.02
N PHE A 34 -2.25 4.35 6.94
CA PHE A 34 -3.64 4.32 6.46
C PHE A 34 -3.72 3.91 4.97
N MET A 35 -2.93 4.57 4.12
CA MET A 35 -2.91 4.30 2.67
C MET A 35 -2.48 2.87 2.34
N ASN A 36 -1.49 2.33 3.06
CA ASN A 36 -1.04 0.95 2.90
C ASN A 36 -2.16 -0.06 3.21
N ARG A 37 -2.91 0.17 4.29
CA ARG A 37 -4.04 -0.70 4.66
C ARG A 37 -5.12 -0.69 3.60
N ASP A 38 -5.54 0.50 3.14
CA ASP A 38 -6.59 0.64 2.14
C ASP A 38 -6.20 -0.01 0.81
N TYR A 39 -4.94 0.17 0.39
CA TYR A 39 -4.39 -0.51 -0.79
C TYR A 39 -4.43 -2.04 -0.62
N ALA A 40 -3.94 -2.56 0.52
CA ALA A 40 -3.91 -3.99 0.79
C ALA A 40 -5.31 -4.63 0.90
N ILE A 41 -6.32 -3.89 1.37
CA ILE A 41 -7.72 -4.34 1.42
C ILE A 41 -8.31 -4.39 0.02
N ARG A 42 -8.15 -3.32 -0.77
CA ARG A 42 -8.63 -3.27 -2.16
C ARG A 42 -8.04 -4.40 -2.99
N TRP A 43 -6.73 -4.62 -2.87
CA TRP A 43 -6.06 -5.70 -3.60
C TRP A 43 -6.62 -7.07 -3.21
N ARG A 44 -6.77 -7.34 -1.90
CA ARG A 44 -7.36 -8.60 -1.41
C ARG A 44 -8.80 -8.80 -1.89
N SER A 45 -9.60 -7.73 -1.92
CA SER A 45 -10.97 -7.78 -2.43
C SER A 45 -11.00 -8.14 -3.91
N GLU A 46 -10.17 -7.51 -4.74
CA GLU A 46 -10.06 -7.81 -6.17
C GLU A 46 -9.53 -9.22 -6.44
N ALA A 47 -8.53 -9.68 -5.68
CA ALA A 47 -8.01 -11.05 -5.76
C ALA A 47 -9.09 -12.11 -5.49
N ALA A 48 -9.94 -11.87 -4.49
CA ALA A 48 -11.02 -12.79 -4.10
C ALA A 48 -12.13 -12.91 -5.16
N ARG A 49 -12.21 -11.99 -6.12
CA ARG A 49 -13.20 -12.01 -7.21
C ARG A 49 -12.78 -12.89 -8.39
N VAL A 50 -11.51 -13.29 -8.47
CA VAL A 50 -11.02 -14.16 -9.56
C VAL A 50 -11.55 -15.59 -9.36
N ARG A 51 -12.12 -16.18 -10.41
CA ARG A 51 -12.53 -17.59 -10.44
C ARG A 51 -11.94 -18.34 -11.63
N PRO A 52 -11.37 -19.55 -11.41
CA PRO A 52 -11.09 -20.19 -10.11
C PRO A 52 -10.10 -19.36 -9.27
N PRO A 53 -9.93 -19.64 -7.96
CA PRO A 53 -8.93 -18.98 -7.15
C PRO A 53 -7.58 -19.00 -7.88
N MET A 54 -6.99 -17.83 -8.04
CA MET A 54 -5.77 -17.68 -8.82
C MET A 54 -4.61 -18.32 -8.07
N GLU A 55 -3.81 -19.14 -8.74
CA GLU A 55 -2.58 -19.70 -8.16
C GLU A 55 -1.57 -18.58 -7.87
N GLU A 56 -0.67 -18.78 -6.90
CA GLU A 56 0.27 -17.74 -6.48
C GLU A 56 1.16 -17.26 -7.65
N SER A 57 1.54 -18.16 -8.56
CA SER A 57 2.28 -17.82 -9.78
C SER A 57 1.48 -16.89 -10.71
N GLN A 58 0.18 -17.14 -10.87
CA GLN A 58 -0.71 -16.31 -11.69
C GLN A 58 -0.95 -14.94 -11.04
N MET A 59 -1.07 -14.87 -9.71
CA MET A 59 -1.18 -13.59 -8.99
C MET A 59 0.07 -12.74 -9.16
N LYS A 60 1.26 -13.35 -9.09
CA LYS A 60 2.52 -12.67 -9.37
C LYS A 60 2.59 -12.13 -10.78
N ASP A 61 2.28 -12.96 -11.77
CA ASP A 61 2.28 -12.57 -13.19
C ASP A 61 1.34 -11.39 -13.45
N TYR A 62 0.12 -11.46 -12.91
CA TYR A 62 -0.87 -10.40 -13.08
C TYR A 62 -0.44 -9.10 -12.38
N PHE A 63 0.07 -9.20 -11.15
CA PHE A 63 0.55 -8.06 -10.39
C PHE A 63 1.70 -7.35 -11.12
N ILE A 64 2.69 -8.10 -11.64
CA ILE A 64 3.83 -7.55 -12.39
C ILE A 64 3.35 -6.84 -13.65
N ARG A 65 2.38 -7.42 -14.39
CA ARG A 65 1.81 -6.83 -15.61
C ARG A 65 0.94 -5.60 -15.36
N ALA A 66 0.35 -5.48 -14.18
CA ALA A 66 -0.48 -4.34 -13.80
C ALA A 66 0.33 -3.10 -13.38
N GLN A 67 1.64 -3.24 -13.14
CA GLN A 67 2.52 -2.11 -12.83
C GLN A 67 2.87 -1.31 -14.09
N GLU A 68 3.16 -0.01 -13.94
CA GLU A 68 3.65 0.80 -15.05
C GLU A 68 4.96 0.20 -15.62
N PRO A 69 5.21 0.31 -16.94
CA PRO A 69 6.36 -0.34 -17.60
C PRO A 69 7.72 -0.03 -16.95
N GLN A 70 7.86 1.17 -16.37
CA GLN A 70 9.07 1.61 -15.67
C GLN A 70 9.42 0.79 -14.42
N TYR A 71 8.50 -0.02 -13.90
CA TYR A 71 8.73 -0.92 -12.76
C TYR A 71 9.00 -2.37 -13.19
N TYR A 72 8.84 -2.71 -14.47
CA TYR A 72 8.91 -4.09 -14.96
C TYR A 72 10.25 -4.77 -14.62
N ASP A 73 11.38 -4.11 -14.92
CA ASP A 73 12.71 -4.66 -14.65
C ASP A 73 12.95 -4.89 -13.14
N ARG A 74 12.44 -3.99 -12.30
CA ARG A 74 12.54 -4.11 -10.83
C ARG A 74 11.64 -5.21 -10.28
N MET A 75 10.48 -5.41 -10.90
CA MET A 75 9.53 -6.46 -10.54
C MET A 75 10.02 -7.85 -10.96
N MET A 76 10.74 -7.97 -12.09
CA MET A 76 11.41 -9.21 -12.49
C MET A 76 12.45 -9.68 -11.45
N LEU A 77 13.21 -8.75 -10.85
CA LEU A 77 14.20 -9.07 -9.82
C LEU A 77 13.60 -9.70 -8.55
N VAL A 78 12.29 -9.58 -8.35
CA VAL A 78 11.58 -10.08 -7.17
C VAL A 78 10.53 -11.13 -7.50
N ALA A 79 10.42 -11.54 -8.77
CA ALA A 79 9.40 -12.47 -9.25
C ALA A 79 9.48 -13.87 -8.60
N GLU A 80 10.67 -14.27 -8.13
CA GLU A 80 10.89 -15.53 -7.41
C GLU A 80 10.42 -15.49 -5.95
N LYS A 81 10.19 -14.29 -5.38
CA LYS A 81 9.71 -14.15 -4.02
C LYS A 81 8.26 -14.61 -3.88
N ARG A 82 7.83 -14.87 -2.64
CA ARG A 82 6.41 -15.10 -2.34
C ARG A 82 5.60 -13.85 -2.64
N PHE A 83 4.35 -14.02 -3.04
CA PHE A 83 3.47 -12.90 -3.40
C PHE A 83 3.36 -11.88 -2.25
N ALA A 84 3.27 -12.35 -1.01
CA ALA A 84 3.25 -11.48 0.18
C ALA A 84 4.51 -10.63 0.36
N GLU A 85 5.68 -11.11 -0.06
CA GLU A 85 6.92 -10.33 -0.03
C GLU A 85 6.95 -9.28 -1.16
N ILE A 86 6.43 -9.63 -2.34
CA ILE A 86 6.33 -8.71 -3.49
C ILE A 86 5.39 -7.54 -3.14
N ILE A 87 4.25 -7.82 -2.50
CA ILE A 87 3.33 -6.78 -2.03
C ILE A 87 4.03 -5.83 -1.04
N LYS A 88 4.73 -6.35 -0.03
CA LYS A 88 5.49 -5.52 0.92
C LYS A 88 6.56 -4.66 0.25
N LEU A 89 7.21 -5.16 -0.80
CA LEU A 89 8.17 -4.38 -1.56
C LEU A 89 7.48 -3.29 -2.39
N GLY A 90 6.32 -3.59 -2.97
CA GLY A 90 5.48 -2.61 -3.66
C GLY A 90 5.01 -1.48 -2.73
N GLU A 91 4.55 -1.82 -1.52
CA GLU A 91 4.17 -0.87 -0.48
C GLU A 91 5.33 0.09 -0.17
N ARG A 92 6.52 -0.44 0.15
CA ARG A 92 7.72 0.38 0.43
C ARG A 92 8.14 1.31 -0.72
N ILE A 93 7.91 0.90 -1.97
CA ILE A 93 8.22 1.72 -3.14
C ILE A 93 7.22 2.87 -3.27
N GLU A 94 5.93 2.63 -3.06
CA GLU A 94 4.90 3.67 -3.04
C GLU A 94 5.08 4.65 -1.88
N GLU A 95 5.48 4.16 -0.70
CA GLU A 95 5.91 4.99 0.43
C GLU A 95 7.05 5.93 0.03
N ALA A 96 8.12 5.37 -0.56
CA ALA A 96 9.28 6.15 -0.98
C ALA A 96 8.91 7.22 -2.04
N LYS A 97 8.06 6.89 -3.01
CA LYS A 97 7.56 7.87 -4.00
C LYS A 97 6.75 8.98 -3.34
N SER A 98 5.87 8.62 -2.41
CA SER A 98 5.05 9.57 -1.66
C SER A 98 5.93 10.53 -0.85
N ILE A 99 6.96 10.01 -0.18
CA ILE A 99 7.97 10.79 0.57
C ILE A 99 8.71 11.75 -0.37
N ILE A 100 9.22 11.27 -1.51
CA ILE A 100 9.95 12.11 -2.48
C ILE A 100 9.04 13.22 -3.04
N LYS A 101 7.79 12.89 -3.38
CA LYS A 101 6.81 13.87 -3.87
C LYS A 101 6.50 14.94 -2.82
N MET A 102 6.42 14.57 -1.54
CA MET A 102 6.22 15.53 -0.43
C MET A 102 7.44 16.41 -0.17
N LEU A 103 8.66 15.88 -0.29
CA LEU A 103 9.90 16.66 -0.14
C LEU A 103 10.07 17.67 -1.29
N ASN A 104 9.72 17.29 -2.52
CA ASN A 104 9.77 18.16 -3.69
C ASN A 104 8.68 19.26 -3.70
N LEU A 105 7.63 19.14 -2.90
CA LEU A 105 6.58 20.17 -2.74
C LEU A 105 6.86 21.14 -1.58
N ARG A 106 7.94 20.93 -0.82
CA ARG A 106 8.36 21.79 0.31
C ARG A 106 9.59 22.66 -0.01
N LEU A 107 10.12 22.59 -1.23
CA LEU A 107 11.15 23.47 -1.80
C LEU A 107 10.50 24.40 -2.83
#